data_AF-A0A932L3U3-F1
#
_entry.id   AF-A0A932L3U3-F1
#
_cell.length_a   1.000
_cell.length_b   1.000
_cell.length_c   1.000
_cell.angle_alpha   90.00
_cell.angle_beta   90.00
_cell.angle_gamma   90.00
#
_symmetry.space_group_name_H-M   'P 1'
#
loop_
_entity.id
_entity.type
_entity.pdbx_description
1 polymer ?
#
loop_
_entity_poly.entity_id
_entity_poly.type
_entity_poly.pdbx_seq_one_letter_code
_entity_poly.pdbx_strand_id
1 'polypeptide(L)' 'MTAERDPLAEKVIGIAIGVHRALGPGLLETAYEECFCYDLHEAGITFKRQVPLPVAYKAVKLDCAYRIDVVVE' A
#
# COMPACT_ATOMS: atom_id res chain seq x y z
N MET A 1 -5.06 -9.67 25.06
CA MET A 1 -5.60 -9.26 23.74
C MET A 1 -4.78 -10.01 22.69
N THR A 2 -5.18 -11.24 22.38
CA THR A 2 -4.55 -12.02 21.31
C THR A 2 -4.99 -11.42 19.99
N ALA A 3 -4.07 -10.81 19.24
CA ALA A 3 -4.36 -10.25 17.93
C ALA A 3 -4.81 -11.39 17.01
N GLU A 4 -6.11 -11.43 16.71
CA GLU A 4 -6.65 -12.25 15.64
C GLU A 4 -6.03 -11.76 14.33
N ARG A 5 -5.54 -12.69 13.50
CA ARG A 5 -4.86 -12.33 12.24
C ARG A 5 -5.92 -12.05 11.20
N ASP A 6 -5.90 -10.85 10.64
CA ASP A 6 -6.75 -10.47 9.52
C ASP A 6 -6.31 -11.23 8.24
N PRO A 7 -7.16 -12.09 7.66
CA PRO A 7 -6.81 -12.85 6.46
C PRO A 7 -6.43 -11.96 5.26
N LEU A 8 -7.02 -10.76 5.16
CA LEU A 8 -6.67 -9.80 4.12
C LEU A 8 -5.24 -9.30 4.35
N ALA A 9 -4.92 -8.92 5.59
CA ALA A 9 -3.57 -8.47 5.94
C ALA A 9 -2.52 -9.56 5.66
N GLU A 10 -2.78 -10.82 6.01
CA GLU A 10 -1.86 -11.93 5.71
C GLU A 10 -1.62 -12.08 4.20
N LYS A 11 -2.68 -11.99 3.39
CA LYS A 11 -2.59 -12.10 1.93
C LYS A 11 -1.78 -10.94 1.33
N VAL A 12 -2.06 -9.71 1.76
CA VAL A 12 -1.39 -8.48 1.29
C VAL A 12 0.09 -8.49 1.67
N ILE A 13 0.44 -8.90 2.90
CA ILE A 13 1.83 -9.06 3.33
C ILE A 13 2.54 -10.12 2.49
N GLY A 14 1.89 -11.24 2.22
CA GLY A 14 2.42 -12.29 1.34
C GLY A 14 2.77 -11.78 -0.06
N ILE A 15 1.90 -10.96 -0.65
CA ILE A 15 2.13 -10.32 -1.96
C ILE A 15 3.34 -9.38 -1.90
N ALA A 16 3.42 -8.49 -0.90
CA ALA A 16 4.54 -7.57 -0.76
C ALA A 16 5.89 -8.30 -0.62
N ILE A 17 5.91 -9.40 0.15
CA ILE A 17 7.09 -10.26 0.26
C ILE A 17 7.43 -10.91 -1.09
N GLY A 18 6.41 -11.35 -1.84
CA GLY A 18 6.56 -11.89 -3.20
C GLY A 18 7.28 -10.91 -4.13
N VAL A 19 6.82 -9.65 -4.16
CA VAL A 19 7.45 -8.58 -4.94
C VAL A 19 8.92 -8.39 -4.57
N HIS A 20 9.23 -8.28 -3.26
CA HIS A 20 10.62 -8.12 -2.83
C HIS A 20 11.50 -9.31 -3.19
N ARG A 21 10.98 -10.54 -3.08
CA ARG A 21 11.71 -11.75 -3.47
C ARG A 21 11.99 -11.82 -4.97
N ALA A 22 11.07 -11.31 -5.79
CA ALA A 22 11.23 -11.31 -7.24
C ALA A 22 12.23 -10.24 -7.73
N LEU A 23 12.18 -9.04 -7.15
CA LEU A 23 12.96 -7.90 -7.63
C LEU A 23 14.31 -7.73 -6.90
N GLY A 24 14.43 -8.20 -5.66
CA GLY A 24 15.55 -7.87 -4.78
C GLY A 24 15.57 -6.38 -4.38
N PRO A 25 16.58 -5.93 -3.62
CA PRO A 25 16.75 -4.53 -3.20
C PRO A 25 17.39 -3.65 -4.30
N GLY A 26 17.25 -2.33 -4.17
CA GLY A 26 18.00 -1.34 -4.97
C GLY A 26 17.21 -0.63 -6.07
N LEU A 27 15.90 -0.86 -6.14
CA LEU A 27 15.01 -0.16 -7.06
C LEU A 27 14.35 1.05 -6.39
N LEU A 28 13.74 1.90 -7.22
CA LEU A 28 12.90 3.00 -6.75
C LEU A 28 11.62 2.46 -6.12
N GLU A 29 11.11 3.19 -5.13
CA GLU A 29 9.83 2.91 -4.48
C GLU A 29 8.68 2.74 -5.48
N THR A 30 8.66 3.59 -6.52
CA THR A 30 7.66 3.51 -7.59
C THR A 30 7.67 2.15 -8.30
N ALA A 31 8.83 1.51 -8.47
CA ALA A 31 8.90 0.18 -9.08
C ALA A 31 8.26 -0.90 -8.18
N TYR A 32 8.51 -0.83 -6.86
CA TYR A 32 7.88 -1.75 -5.92
C TYR A 32 6.37 -1.54 -5.84
N GLU A 33 5.92 -0.29 -5.81
CA GLU A 33 4.50 0.05 -5.79
C GLU A 33 3.77 -0.46 -7.05
N GLU A 34 4.33 -0.26 -8.25
CA GLU A 34 3.74 -0.75 -9.50
C GLU A 34 3.58 -2.28 -9.48
N CYS A 35 4.63 -3.01 -9.11
CA CYS A 35 4.59 -4.47 -9.04
C CYS A 35 3.63 -4.96 -7.96
N PHE A 36 3.59 -4.28 -6.81
CA PHE A 36 2.66 -4.61 -5.74
C PHE A 36 1.21 -4.40 -6.16
N CYS A 37 0.90 -3.28 -6.82
CA CYS A 37 -0.43 -3.02 -7.37
C CYS A 37 -0.83 -4.03 -8.45
N TYR A 38 0.11 -4.44 -9.30
CA TYR A 38 -0.11 -5.50 -10.29
C TYR A 38 -0.49 -6.83 -9.62
N ASP A 39 0.28 -7.28 -8.62
CA ASP A 39 0.00 -8.55 -7.94
C ASP A 39 -1.28 -8.50 -7.09
N LEU A 40 -1.63 -7.33 -6.51
CA LEU A 40 -2.93 -7.12 -5.84
C LEU A 40 -4.09 -7.29 -6.82
N HIS A 41 -3.97 -6.73 -8.03
CA HIS A 41 -4.96 -6.87 -9.09
C HIS A 41 -5.12 -8.33 -9.52
N GLU A 42 -4.02 -9.04 -9.78
CA GLU A 42 -4.04 -10.46 -10.14
C GLU A 42 -4.65 -11.33 -9.01
N ALA A 43 -4.45 -10.93 -7.76
CA ALA A 43 -5.03 -11.58 -6.59
C ALA A 43 -6.51 -11.24 -6.35
N GLY A 44 -7.12 -10.39 -7.19
CA GLY A 44 -8.51 -9.94 -7.10
C GLY A 44 -8.79 -9.03 -5.90
N ILE A 45 -7.78 -8.34 -5.37
CA ILE A 45 -7.91 -7.45 -4.21
C ILE A 45 -8.22 -6.04 -4.71
N THR A 46 -9.25 -5.41 -4.14
CA THR A 46 -9.59 -4.03 -4.49
C THR A 46 -8.64 -3.08 -3.78
N PHE A 47 -8.11 -2.10 -4.50
CA PHE A 47 -7.23 -1.11 -3.90
C PHE A 47 -7.36 0.27 -4.56
N LYS A 48 -6.96 1.29 -3.81
CA LYS A 48 -6.78 2.66 -4.27
C LYS A 48 -5.31 3.01 -4.12
N ARG A 49 -4.74 3.59 -5.16
CA ARG A 49 -3.33 3.94 -5.22
C ARG A 49 -3.14 5.44 -5.04
N GLN A 50 -2.08 5.84 -4.34
CA GLN A 50 -1.61 7.21 -4.22
C GLN A 50 -2.71 8.14 -3.68
N VAL A 51 -3.41 7.71 -2.63
CA VAL A 51 -4.58 8.38 -2.04
C VAL A 51 -4.13 9.63 -1.27
N PRO A 52 -4.61 10.84 -1.62
CA PRO A 52 -4.27 12.05 -0.90
C PRO A 52 -4.86 12.02 0.52
N LEU A 53 -4.03 12.29 1.52
CA LEU A 53 -4.45 12.41 2.91
C LEU A 53 -4.23 13.85 3.38
N PRO A 54 -5.32 14.64 3.53
CA PRO A 54 -5.20 16.02 3.97
C PRO A 54 -4.80 16.11 5.44
N VAL A 55 -4.07 17.16 5.78
CA VAL A 55 -3.71 17.49 7.17
C VAL A 55 -4.33 18.81 7.57
N ALA A 56 -4.93 18.84 8.75
CA ALA A 56 -5.32 20.09 9.38
C ALA A 56 -4.08 20.74 10.02
N TYR A 57 -3.68 21.90 9.50
CA TYR A 57 -2.64 22.73 10.10
C TYR A 57 -3.23 24.08 10.51
N LYS A 58 -3.41 24.27 11.83
CA LYS A 58 -4.16 25.40 12.40
C LYS A 58 -5.58 25.46 11.81
N ALA A 59 -5.97 26.61 11.24
CA ALA A 59 -7.27 26.82 10.60
C ALA A 59 -7.27 26.49 9.09
N VAL A 60 -6.17 25.94 8.55
CA VAL A 60 -6.03 25.63 7.12
C VAL A 60 -6.02 24.12 6.92
N LYS A 61 -6.77 23.66 5.91
CA LYS A 61 -6.69 22.28 5.42
C LYS A 61 -5.65 22.22 4.31
N LEU A 62 -4.61 21.43 4.50
CA LEU A 62 -3.57 21.19 3.51
C LEU A 62 -3.91 19.89 2.76
N ASP A 63 -4.44 20.01 1.55
CA ASP A 63 -5.02 18.86 0.82
C ASP A 63 -4.00 17.82 0.34
N CYS A 64 -2.70 18.16 0.29
CA CYS A 64 -1.63 17.28 -0.20
C CYS A 64 -0.47 17.12 0.79
N ALA A 65 -0.75 17.17 2.09
CA ALA A 65 0.31 17.02 3.09
C ALA A 65 0.91 15.60 3.10
N TYR A 66 0.08 14.59 2.84
CA TYR A 66 0.53 13.20 2.69
C TYR A 66 -0.15 12.53 1.51
N ARG A 67 0.46 11.44 1.06
CA ARG A 67 -0.08 10.55 0.05
C ARG A 67 0.14 9.12 0.52
N ILE A 68 -0.93 8.38 0.66
CA ILE A 68 -0.87 6.96 1.02
C ILE A 68 -0.63 6.18 -0.26
N ASP A 69 0.39 5.34 -0.28
CA ASP A 69 0.79 4.59 -1.47
C ASP A 69 -0.32 3.66 -1.95
N VAL A 70 -0.86 2.83 -1.05
CA VAL A 70 -1.94 1.89 -1.35
C VAL A 70 -2.90 1.75 -0.17
N VAL A 71 -4.21 1.79 -0.44
CA VAL A 71 -5.29 1.45 0.49
C VAL A 71 -6.04 0.24 -0.08
N VAL A 72 -6.17 -0.83 0.69
CA VAL A 72 -6.82 -2.10 0.28
C VAL A 72 -8.17 -2.27 0.97
N GLU A 73 -9.11 -2.95 0.30
CA GLU A 73 -10.47 -3.26 0.76
C GLU A 73 -10.81 -4.74 0.53
#